data_AF-A0A973GPS7-F1
#
_entry.id   AF-A0A973GPS7-F1
#
_cell.length_a   1.000
_cell.length_b   1.000
_cell.length_c   1.000
_cell.angle_alpha   90.00
_cell.angle_beta   90.00
_cell.angle_gamma   90.00
#
_symmetry.space_group_name_H-M   'P 1'
#
loop_
_entity.id
_entity.type
_entity.pdbx_description
1 polymer ?
#
loop_
_entity_poly.entity_id
_entity_poly.type
_entity_poly.pdbx_seq_one_letter_code
_entity_poly.pdbx_strand_id
1 'polypeptide(L)'
;MRPTSRNVWSIGVVCLIVFAVFVSWTEAEEGSEFKDIQYFSGMPNYKIADAADQEFADYRFFNGKGCITVEGRKHHRAYTLKENAKESSELQISRNYVNAVKSMGGTVVFDGMCSGADCAENCGYRMMTAKITKGGNELWVEVVPFNGGGDYYLTVVVKESMKQDVTASDMLESLNRNGSVALYINFDTGRSTIKPESNPIIEQIVQLLTSNPGLTVRVEGHTDNVGSPKANKTLSDDRAKAVVATIVAHGVDAKRLSALGHGQDRPIADNKTEEGRAKNRRVELVKN
;
A
#
# COMPACT_ATOMS: atom_id res chain seq x y z
N MET A 1 47.97 -52.07 56.45
CA MET A 1 48.11 -50.78 57.15
C MET A 1 47.45 -49.70 56.30
N ARG A 2 46.73 -48.77 56.96
CA ARG A 2 45.99 -47.62 56.40
C ARG A 2 46.94 -46.56 55.75
N PRO A 3 46.45 -45.35 55.39
CA PRO A 3 45.93 -44.83 54.10
C PRO A 3 46.94 -43.80 53.49
N THR A 4 46.71 -43.06 52.40
CA THR A 4 45.91 -41.81 52.22
C THR A 4 46.20 -41.26 50.80
N SER A 5 45.21 -41.14 49.92
CA SER A 5 44.35 -39.97 49.63
C SER A 5 44.90 -38.97 48.59
N ARG A 6 44.15 -38.79 47.48
CA ARG A 6 43.49 -37.51 47.14
C ARG A 6 42.65 -37.64 45.87
N ASN A 7 41.39 -37.24 46.01
CA ASN A 7 40.41 -37.03 44.95
C ASN A 7 40.70 -35.73 44.17
N VAL A 8 40.39 -35.70 42.87
CA VAL A 8 39.72 -34.56 42.22
C VAL A 8 38.75 -35.11 41.16
N TRP A 9 37.47 -34.76 41.32
CA TRP A 9 36.42 -34.95 40.32
C TRP A 9 36.41 -33.73 39.37
N SER A 10 36.39 -33.96 38.06
CA SER A 10 36.08 -32.93 37.07
C SER A 10 34.57 -32.91 36.83
N ILE A 11 33.91 -31.81 37.25
CA ILE A 11 32.51 -31.51 36.97
C ILE A 11 32.43 -30.98 35.53
N GLY A 12 31.70 -31.69 34.67
CA GLY A 12 31.31 -31.20 33.35
C GLY A 12 30.24 -30.14 33.48
N VAL A 13 30.55 -28.91 33.05
CA VAL A 13 29.59 -27.81 32.98
C VAL A 13 28.77 -27.96 31.71
N VAL A 14 27.46 -28.14 31.89
CA VAL A 14 26.43 -28.05 30.85
C VAL A 14 26.31 -26.59 30.44
N CYS A 15 26.69 -26.27 29.20
CA CYS A 15 26.57 -24.93 28.63
C CYS A 15 25.12 -24.72 28.12
N LEU A 16 24.23 -24.33 29.03
CA LEU A 16 22.92 -23.78 28.68
C LEU A 16 23.13 -22.37 28.11
N ILE A 17 23.00 -22.23 26.79
CA ILE A 17 22.95 -20.92 26.12
C ILE A 17 21.59 -20.30 26.44
N VAL A 18 21.56 -19.45 27.47
CA VAL A 18 20.43 -18.57 27.75
C VAL A 18 20.52 -17.40 26.77
N PHE A 19 19.58 -17.33 25.83
CA PHE A 19 19.35 -16.12 25.03
C PHE A 19 18.82 -15.02 25.96
N ALA A 20 19.72 -14.17 26.46
CA ALA A 20 19.33 -12.94 27.12
C ALA A 20 18.79 -11.96 26.07
N VAL A 21 17.48 -11.74 26.07
CA VAL A 21 16.85 -10.62 25.38
C VAL A 21 17.23 -9.35 26.14
N PHE A 22 18.29 -8.68 25.69
CA PHE A 22 18.55 -7.31 26.12
C PHE A 22 17.55 -6.39 25.41
N VAL A 23 16.48 -6.04 26.11
CA VAL A 23 15.72 -4.83 25.79
C VAL A 23 16.57 -3.67 26.30
N SER A 24 17.49 -3.20 25.46
CA SER A 24 18.13 -1.91 25.67
C SER A 24 17.05 -0.85 25.51
N TRP A 25 16.63 -0.26 26.63
CA TRP A 25 15.98 1.05 26.59
C TRP A 25 17.03 2.03 26.05
N THR A 26 16.94 2.32 24.76
CA THR A 26 17.76 3.37 24.15
C THR A 26 17.30 4.70 24.73
N GLU A 27 18.22 5.44 25.36
CA GLU A 27 18.06 6.85 25.66
C GLU A 27 17.61 7.58 24.38
N ALA A 28 16.65 8.48 24.52
CA ALA A 28 16.14 9.27 23.40
C ALA A 28 17.28 10.13 22.83
N GLU A 29 17.88 9.67 21.72
CA GLU A 29 18.62 10.57 20.83
C GLU A 29 17.66 11.69 20.42
N GLU A 30 18.11 12.95 20.42
CA GLU A 30 17.37 14.12 19.92
C GLU A 30 16.71 13.78 18.58
N GLY A 31 15.44 13.38 18.68
CA GLY A 31 14.80 12.54 17.70
C GLY A 31 14.08 13.42 16.70
N SER A 32 14.46 13.30 15.43
CA SER A 32 13.60 13.71 14.33
C SER A 32 12.18 13.20 14.59
N GLU A 33 11.17 14.08 14.54
CA GLU A 33 9.75 13.70 14.68
C GLU A 33 9.34 12.68 13.59
N PHE A 34 10.09 12.67 12.49
CA PHE A 34 9.84 11.84 11.34
C PHE A 34 10.34 10.41 11.54
N LYS A 35 9.53 9.45 11.06
CA LYS A 35 9.85 8.03 11.07
C LYS A 35 10.33 7.59 9.70
N ASP A 36 11.18 6.56 9.70
CA ASP A 36 11.59 5.84 8.51
C ASP A 36 10.39 5.27 7.73
N ILE A 37 10.58 5.02 6.43
CA ILE A 37 9.57 4.44 5.57
C ILE A 37 9.48 2.93 5.87
N GLN A 38 8.28 2.36 5.84
CA GLN A 38 8.11 0.91 5.98
C GLN A 38 9.06 0.18 5.01
N TYR A 39 9.78 -0.83 5.51
CA TYR A 39 10.80 -1.64 4.81
C TYR A 39 12.17 -0.98 4.58
N PHE A 40 12.32 0.33 4.78
CA PHE A 40 13.57 1.04 4.54
C PHE A 40 13.94 1.95 5.71
N SER A 41 15.06 1.64 6.36
CA SER A 41 15.65 2.52 7.36
C SER A 41 16.70 3.45 6.74
N GLY A 42 16.90 4.59 7.39
CA GLY A 42 18.03 5.47 7.13
C GLY A 42 19.38 4.79 7.41
N MET A 43 20.46 5.35 6.87
CA MET A 43 21.80 4.91 7.20
C MET A 43 22.18 5.33 8.64
N PRO A 44 22.99 4.54 9.38
CA PRO A 44 23.20 4.75 10.82
C PRO A 44 23.70 6.13 11.25
N ASN A 45 24.49 6.79 10.39
CA ASN A 45 25.10 8.10 10.67
C ASN A 45 24.24 9.30 10.22
N TYR A 46 23.02 9.05 9.76
CA TYR A 46 22.16 10.06 9.17
C TYR A 46 20.90 10.25 10.00
N LYS A 47 20.30 11.43 9.90
CA LYS A 47 19.00 11.76 10.50
C LYS A 47 18.06 12.29 9.42
N ILE A 48 16.76 12.13 9.62
CA ILE A 48 15.76 12.69 8.72
C ILE A 48 15.67 14.19 8.98
N ALA A 49 16.02 14.99 7.96
CA ALA A 49 15.93 16.44 7.96
C ALA A 49 14.55 16.94 7.50
N ASP A 50 13.91 16.20 6.58
CA ASP A 50 12.59 16.51 6.05
C ASP A 50 11.85 15.23 5.62
N ALA A 51 10.52 15.28 5.65
CA ALA A 51 9.66 14.17 5.27
C ALA A 51 8.36 14.66 4.62
N ALA A 52 7.95 13.99 3.55
CA ALA A 52 6.65 14.21 2.92
C ALA A 52 5.96 12.87 2.63
N ASP A 53 4.75 12.70 3.16
CA ASP A 53 3.89 11.55 2.90
C ASP A 53 2.61 12.02 2.20
N GLN A 54 2.27 11.36 1.08
CA GLN A 54 1.08 11.66 0.27
C GLN A 54 0.26 10.39 0.06
N GLU A 55 -1.01 10.42 0.46
CA GLU A 55 -1.92 9.27 0.37
C GLU A 55 -2.23 8.86 -1.08
N PHE A 56 -2.10 9.77 -2.03
CA PHE A 56 -2.13 9.43 -3.45
C PHE A 56 -1.40 10.51 -4.26
N ALA A 57 -0.37 10.10 -4.99
CA ALA A 57 0.40 10.94 -5.90
C ALA A 57 1.01 10.09 -7.01
N ASP A 58 1.48 10.73 -8.07
CA ASP A 58 2.38 10.09 -9.02
C ASP A 58 3.85 10.42 -8.71
N TYR A 59 4.75 9.57 -9.22
CA TYR A 59 6.18 9.83 -9.27
C TYR A 59 6.77 9.22 -10.55
N ARG A 60 7.74 9.91 -11.15
CA ARG A 60 8.37 9.52 -12.41
C ARG A 60 9.76 8.95 -12.14
N PHE A 61 9.85 7.62 -12.11
CA PHE A 61 11.09 6.90 -11.87
C PHE A 61 11.90 6.75 -13.15
N PHE A 62 13.17 7.15 -13.14
CA PHE A 62 14.05 6.95 -14.30
C PHE A 62 14.48 5.47 -14.43
N ASN A 63 14.46 4.96 -15.66
CA ASN A 63 14.81 3.56 -15.97
C ASN A 63 16.09 3.39 -16.81
N GLY A 64 16.87 4.46 -16.98
CA GLY A 64 18.06 4.47 -17.83
C GLY A 64 17.83 4.90 -19.28
N LYS A 65 16.57 4.91 -19.75
CA LYS A 65 16.20 5.37 -21.11
C LYS A 65 15.13 6.46 -21.10
N GLY A 66 14.23 6.42 -20.13
CA GLY A 66 13.14 7.38 -19.91
C GLY A 66 12.55 7.17 -18.54
N CYS A 67 11.32 7.65 -18.31
CA CYS A 67 10.67 7.54 -17.02
C CYS A 67 9.47 6.58 -17.07
N ILE A 68 9.22 5.96 -15.92
CA ILE A 68 8.03 5.17 -15.63
C ILE A 68 7.25 5.95 -14.58
N THR A 69 6.05 6.37 -14.92
CA THR A 69 5.11 6.96 -13.96
C THR A 69 4.50 5.87 -13.12
N VAL A 70 4.54 6.05 -11.81
CA VAL A 70 3.92 5.15 -10.84
C VAL A 70 3.02 5.99 -9.94
N GLU A 71 1.77 5.59 -9.86
CA GLU A 71 0.76 6.22 -9.01
C GLU A 71 0.52 5.37 -7.76
N GLY A 72 0.28 6.04 -6.64
CA GLY A 72 -0.06 5.38 -5.38
C GLY A 72 0.32 6.20 -4.16
N ARG A 73 0.50 5.54 -3.02
CA ARG A 73 0.97 6.20 -1.80
C ARG A 73 2.46 6.51 -1.94
N LYS A 74 2.81 7.80 -1.86
CA LYS A 74 4.19 8.29 -1.98
C LYS A 74 4.74 8.68 -0.62
N HIS A 75 5.92 8.19 -0.32
CA HIS A 75 6.72 8.54 0.84
C HIS A 75 8.05 9.12 0.39
N HIS A 76 8.46 10.23 0.98
CA HIS A 76 9.74 10.88 0.73
C HIS A 76 10.44 11.21 2.03
N ARG A 77 11.75 10.94 2.10
CA ARG A 77 12.62 11.31 3.20
C ARG A 77 13.89 11.96 2.67
N ALA A 78 14.24 13.10 3.23
CA ALA A 78 15.54 13.72 3.07
C ALA A 78 16.40 13.40 4.30
N TYR A 79 17.50 12.68 4.07
CA TYR A 79 18.46 12.35 5.11
C TYR A 79 19.68 13.25 5.01
N THR A 80 20.14 13.73 6.16
CA THR A 80 21.37 14.53 6.28
C THR A 80 22.30 13.88 7.31
N LEU A 81 23.60 14.02 7.12
CA LEU A 81 24.62 13.51 8.02
C LEU A 81 24.45 14.12 9.42
N LYS A 82 24.53 13.28 10.47
CA LYS A 82 24.56 13.76 11.85
C LYS A 82 25.83 14.59 12.09
N GLU A 83 25.74 15.57 12.98
CA GLU A 83 26.89 16.41 13.31
C GLU A 83 28.08 15.56 13.78
N ASN A 84 29.28 15.86 13.27
CA ASN A 84 30.52 15.14 13.58
C ASN A 84 30.53 13.64 13.21
N ALA A 85 29.54 13.14 12.47
CA ALA A 85 29.50 11.75 12.04
C ALA A 85 30.38 11.50 10.81
N LYS A 86 30.76 10.24 10.60
CA LYS A 86 31.53 9.83 9.43
C LYS A 86 30.63 9.74 8.19
N GLU A 87 30.95 10.53 7.18
CA GLU A 87 30.28 10.52 5.88
C GLU A 87 30.46 9.18 5.14
N SER A 88 29.38 8.71 4.51
CA SER A 88 29.42 7.60 3.55
C SER A 88 29.46 8.16 2.14
N SER A 89 30.29 7.60 1.26
CA SER A 89 30.29 8.02 -0.16
C SER A 89 28.93 7.77 -0.82
N GLU A 90 28.61 8.53 -1.87
CA GLU A 90 27.41 8.32 -2.69
C GLU A 90 27.27 6.87 -3.21
N LEU A 91 28.39 6.24 -3.57
CA LEU A 91 28.41 4.84 -4.00
C LEU A 91 28.05 3.89 -2.85
N GLN A 92 28.54 4.15 -1.64
CA GLN A 92 28.22 3.34 -0.46
C GLN A 92 26.74 3.44 -0.11
N ILE A 93 26.17 4.64 -0.13
CA ILE A 93 24.73 4.86 0.08
C ILE A 93 23.94 4.06 -0.97
N SER A 94 24.27 4.25 -2.26
CA SER A 94 23.62 3.52 -3.36
C SER A 94 23.68 2.00 -3.17
N ARG A 95 24.86 1.46 -2.84
CA ARG A 95 25.08 0.01 -2.68
C ARG A 95 24.34 -0.57 -1.49
N ASN A 96 24.21 0.18 -0.40
CA ASN A 96 23.42 -0.24 0.76
C ASN A 96 21.96 -0.51 0.37
N TYR A 97 21.33 0.44 -0.34
CA TYR A 97 19.96 0.28 -0.79
C TYR A 97 19.80 -0.75 -1.91
N VAL A 98 20.77 -0.89 -2.82
CA VAL A 98 20.79 -2.00 -3.80
C VAL A 98 20.77 -3.36 -3.09
N ASN A 99 21.57 -3.53 -2.04
CA ASN A 99 21.62 -4.78 -1.29
C ASN A 99 20.32 -5.04 -0.52
N ALA A 100 19.73 -3.99 0.06
CA ALA A 100 18.42 -4.09 0.73
C ALA A 100 17.30 -4.45 -0.25
N VAL A 101 17.26 -3.85 -1.43
CA VAL A 101 16.31 -4.21 -2.51
C VAL A 101 16.49 -5.67 -2.90
N LYS A 102 17.72 -6.13 -3.12
CA LYS A 102 18.02 -7.51 -3.51
C LYS A 102 17.67 -8.52 -2.42
N SER A 103 17.93 -8.21 -1.15
CA SER A 103 17.59 -9.11 -0.03
C SER A 103 16.07 -9.28 0.13
N MET A 104 15.29 -8.30 -0.35
CA MET A 104 13.83 -8.38 -0.44
C MET A 104 13.32 -9.04 -1.73
N GLY A 105 14.20 -9.56 -2.60
CA GLY A 105 13.82 -10.14 -3.88
C GLY A 105 13.45 -9.11 -4.95
N GLY A 106 13.81 -7.84 -4.75
CA GLY A 106 13.59 -6.76 -5.70
C GLY A 106 14.55 -6.75 -6.88
N THR A 107 14.17 -6.02 -7.92
CA THR A 107 14.97 -5.80 -9.13
C THR A 107 15.44 -4.34 -9.17
N VAL A 108 16.74 -4.13 -9.36
CA VAL A 108 17.30 -2.81 -9.65
C VAL A 108 17.03 -2.50 -11.12
N VAL A 109 16.28 -1.44 -11.37
CA VAL A 109 15.89 -0.97 -12.71
C VAL A 109 16.99 -0.09 -13.30
N PHE A 110 17.56 0.79 -12.48
CA PHE A 110 18.64 1.69 -12.87
C PHE A 110 19.57 1.94 -11.68
N ASP A 111 20.87 2.11 -11.93
CA ASP A 111 21.88 2.49 -10.93
C ASP A 111 23.04 3.19 -11.64
N GLY A 112 23.12 4.51 -11.50
CA GLY A 112 24.12 5.30 -12.20
C GLY A 112 23.79 6.78 -12.23
N MET A 113 24.46 7.51 -13.13
CA MET A 113 24.22 8.93 -13.34
C MET A 113 23.02 9.11 -14.28
N CYS A 114 21.98 9.81 -13.85
CA CYS A 114 20.89 10.19 -14.75
C CYS A 114 21.35 11.37 -15.61
N SER A 115 21.19 11.26 -16.93
CA SER A 115 21.49 12.33 -17.87
C SER A 115 20.47 12.39 -19.00
N GLY A 116 20.04 13.58 -19.39
CA GLY A 116 19.23 13.80 -20.59
C GLY A 116 17.77 13.34 -20.47
N ALA A 117 17.22 13.29 -19.26
CA ALA A 117 15.83 12.91 -19.02
C ALA A 117 15.08 13.99 -18.23
N ASP A 118 14.43 14.90 -18.94
CA ASP A 118 13.61 15.99 -18.37
C ASP A 118 12.41 15.48 -17.55
N CYS A 119 12.10 14.19 -17.68
CA CYS A 119 11.01 13.55 -16.95
C CYS A 119 11.36 13.14 -15.52
N ALA A 120 12.64 13.08 -15.14
CA ALA A 120 13.05 12.63 -13.81
C ALA A 120 13.41 13.84 -12.94
N GLU A 121 12.77 13.97 -11.77
CA GLU A 121 12.93 15.13 -10.89
C GLU A 121 14.38 15.35 -10.43
N ASN A 122 15.11 14.25 -10.19
CA ASN A 122 16.48 14.27 -9.67
C ASN A 122 17.54 14.00 -10.75
N CYS A 123 17.22 14.17 -12.03
CA CYS A 123 18.19 13.93 -13.09
C CYS A 123 19.35 14.94 -13.01
N GLY A 124 20.58 14.47 -13.25
CA GLY A 124 21.82 15.21 -12.98
C GLY A 124 22.57 14.73 -11.75
N TYR A 125 21.92 13.96 -10.88
CA TYR A 125 22.55 13.24 -9.77
C TYR A 125 22.74 11.75 -10.08
N ARG A 126 23.59 11.11 -9.26
CA ARG A 126 23.60 9.66 -9.14
C ARG A 126 22.27 9.22 -8.52
N MET A 127 21.66 8.19 -9.09
CA MET A 127 20.44 7.61 -8.53
C MET A 127 20.39 6.10 -8.71
N MET A 128 19.62 5.46 -7.84
CA MET A 128 19.22 4.07 -7.95
C MET A 128 17.70 3.99 -7.99
N THR A 129 17.16 3.35 -9.01
CA THR A 129 15.75 3.03 -9.16
C THR A 129 15.56 1.53 -9.01
N ALA A 130 14.60 1.10 -8.20
CA ALA A 130 14.27 -0.30 -8.01
C ALA A 130 12.77 -0.56 -7.95
N LYS A 131 12.40 -1.80 -8.25
CA LYS A 131 11.04 -2.34 -8.11
C LYS A 131 11.06 -3.56 -7.21
N ILE A 132 10.11 -3.66 -6.28
CA ILE A 132 9.91 -4.80 -5.39
C ILE A 132 8.45 -5.26 -5.52
N THR A 133 8.21 -6.56 -5.58
CA THR A 133 6.85 -7.12 -5.51
C THR A 133 6.76 -8.04 -4.30
N LYS A 134 5.93 -7.67 -3.31
CA LYS A 134 5.79 -8.42 -2.05
C LYS A 134 4.33 -8.43 -1.59
N GLY A 135 3.79 -9.62 -1.32
CA GLY A 135 2.41 -9.78 -0.81
C GLY A 135 1.33 -9.25 -1.75
N GLY A 136 1.58 -9.21 -3.07
CA GLY A 136 0.67 -8.63 -4.07
C GLY A 136 0.84 -7.13 -4.29
N ASN A 137 1.60 -6.43 -3.43
CA ASN A 137 1.89 -5.01 -3.60
C ASN A 137 3.14 -4.82 -4.47
N GLU A 138 3.14 -3.79 -5.30
CA GLU A 138 4.27 -3.35 -6.11
C GLU A 138 4.82 -2.05 -5.53
N LEU A 139 6.10 -2.03 -5.17
CA LEU A 139 6.78 -0.88 -4.61
C LEU A 139 7.85 -0.41 -5.58
N TRP A 140 7.94 0.89 -5.78
CA TRP A 140 9.00 1.55 -6.53
C TRP A 140 9.82 2.43 -5.59
N VAL A 141 11.13 2.40 -5.77
CA VAL A 141 12.09 2.99 -4.85
C VAL A 141 13.11 3.79 -5.65
N GLU A 142 13.34 5.03 -5.26
CA GLU A 142 14.43 5.87 -5.76
C GLU A 142 15.33 6.30 -4.59
N VAL A 143 16.63 6.20 -4.78
CA VAL A 143 17.64 6.70 -3.85
C VAL A 143 18.58 7.63 -4.59
N VAL A 144 18.72 8.86 -4.10
CA VAL A 144 19.53 9.91 -4.73
C VAL A 144 20.50 10.46 -3.70
N PRO A 145 21.74 9.94 -3.62
CA PRO A 145 22.79 10.57 -2.83
C PRO A 145 23.38 11.78 -3.56
N PHE A 146 23.72 12.82 -2.80
CA PHE A 146 24.33 14.03 -3.31
C PHE A 146 25.24 14.67 -2.25
N ASN A 147 25.85 15.81 -2.57
CA ASN A 147 26.82 16.50 -1.70
C ASN A 147 27.97 15.58 -1.24
N GLY A 148 28.47 14.70 -2.12
CA GLY A 148 29.54 13.75 -1.78
C GLY A 148 29.07 12.54 -0.96
N GLY A 149 27.81 12.56 -0.53
CA GLY A 149 27.20 11.61 0.39
C GLY A 149 26.88 12.20 1.76
N GLY A 150 27.04 13.52 1.94
CA GLY A 150 26.52 14.22 3.11
C GLY A 150 24.99 14.17 3.23
N ASP A 151 24.29 14.07 2.10
CA ASP A 151 22.83 14.04 2.04
C ASP A 151 22.33 13.00 1.02
N TYR A 152 21.11 12.51 1.24
CA TYR A 152 20.43 11.71 0.23
C TYR A 152 18.90 11.76 0.37
N TYR A 153 18.22 11.60 -0.77
CA TYR A 153 16.79 11.38 -0.83
C TYR A 153 16.46 9.90 -0.92
N LEU A 154 15.38 9.50 -0.25
CA LEU A 154 14.71 8.22 -0.43
C LEU A 154 13.24 8.50 -0.76
N THR A 155 12.84 8.14 -1.98
CA THR A 155 11.44 8.19 -2.41
C THR A 155 10.93 6.78 -2.62
N VAL A 156 9.78 6.46 -2.02
CA VAL A 156 9.11 5.15 -2.17
C VAL A 156 7.66 5.40 -2.59
N VAL A 157 7.24 4.76 -3.68
CA VAL A 157 5.82 4.71 -4.08
C VAL A 157 5.31 3.28 -3.94
N VAL A 158 4.32 3.09 -3.07
CA VAL A 158 3.53 1.87 -3.03
C VAL A 158 2.43 2.01 -4.07
N LYS A 159 2.53 1.25 -5.16
CA LYS A 159 1.61 1.34 -6.29
C LYS A 159 0.21 0.96 -5.85
N GLU A 160 -0.71 1.92 -5.98
CA GLU A 160 -2.12 1.79 -5.62
C GLU A 160 -2.96 2.51 -6.68
N SER A 161 -4.23 2.15 -6.82
CA SER A 161 -5.15 2.89 -7.69
C SER A 161 -5.81 4.02 -6.90
N MET A 162 -6.10 5.14 -7.57
CA MET A 162 -6.78 6.28 -6.94
C MET A 162 -8.11 5.81 -6.37
N LYS A 163 -8.33 6.07 -5.08
CA LYS A 163 -9.67 5.96 -4.49
C LYS A 163 -10.44 7.20 -4.94
N GLN A 164 -11.57 7.01 -5.61
CA GLN A 164 -12.46 8.13 -5.91
C GLN A 164 -13.18 8.56 -4.64
N ASP A 165 -13.06 9.83 -4.28
CA ASP A 165 -13.89 10.45 -3.23
C ASP A 165 -15.29 10.71 -3.80
N VAL A 166 -16.13 9.68 -3.81
CA VAL A 166 -17.53 9.81 -4.21
C VAL A 166 -18.33 10.27 -2.99
N THR A 167 -18.83 11.51 -3.01
CA THR A 167 -19.64 12.06 -1.92
C THR A 167 -21.11 11.66 -2.02
N ALA A 168 -21.85 11.77 -0.92
CA ALA A 168 -23.31 11.60 -0.90
C ALA A 168 -24.01 12.52 -1.92
N SER A 169 -23.54 13.75 -2.10
CA SER A 169 -24.08 14.68 -3.09
C SER A 169 -23.83 14.21 -4.53
N ASP A 170 -22.63 13.73 -4.84
CA ASP A 170 -22.30 13.23 -6.19
C ASP A 170 -23.12 11.99 -6.54
N MET A 171 -23.33 11.12 -5.56
CA MET A 171 -24.22 9.96 -5.69
C MET A 171 -25.66 10.39 -5.95
N LEU A 172 -26.19 11.36 -5.20
CA LEU A 172 -27.55 11.85 -5.39
C LEU A 172 -27.73 12.46 -6.79
N GLU A 173 -26.78 13.27 -7.24
CA GLU A 173 -26.79 13.85 -8.58
C GLU A 173 -26.80 12.74 -9.65
N SER A 174 -25.91 11.75 -9.51
CA SER A 174 -25.82 10.62 -10.45
C SER A 174 -27.09 9.76 -10.45
N LEU A 175 -27.68 9.48 -9.29
CA LEU A 175 -28.96 8.76 -9.18
C LEU A 175 -30.11 9.55 -9.82
N ASN A 176 -30.13 10.88 -9.69
CA ASN A 176 -31.16 11.71 -10.30
C ASN A 176 -30.98 11.85 -11.82
N ARG A 177 -29.74 11.92 -12.29
CA ARG A 177 -29.44 12.08 -13.73
C ARG A 177 -29.50 10.76 -14.50
N ASN A 178 -28.91 9.71 -13.96
CA ASN A 178 -28.66 8.45 -14.66
C ASN A 178 -29.50 7.28 -14.12
N GLY A 179 -30.21 7.47 -12.99
CA GLY A 179 -30.90 6.39 -12.28
C GLY A 179 -29.96 5.44 -11.54
N SER A 180 -28.64 5.57 -11.71
CA SER A 180 -27.63 4.69 -11.09
C SER A 180 -26.29 5.39 -10.87
N VAL A 181 -25.49 4.85 -9.97
CA VAL A 181 -24.10 5.25 -9.72
C VAL A 181 -23.24 4.01 -9.43
N ALA A 182 -22.10 3.89 -10.11
CA ALA A 182 -21.12 2.84 -9.86
C ALA A 182 -20.17 3.23 -8.73
N LEU A 183 -19.96 2.32 -7.79
CA LEU A 183 -19.18 2.50 -6.58
C LEU A 183 -18.09 1.42 -6.49
N TYR A 184 -16.90 1.85 -6.07
CA TYR A 184 -15.77 0.96 -5.83
C TYR A 184 -15.78 0.47 -4.39
N ILE A 185 -16.43 -0.67 -4.17
CA ILE A 185 -16.42 -1.39 -2.89
C ILE A 185 -15.53 -2.63 -3.03
N ASN A 186 -14.49 -2.69 -2.21
CA ASN A 186 -13.49 -3.75 -2.22
C ASN A 186 -13.88 -4.89 -1.28
N PHE A 187 -13.57 -6.11 -1.73
CA PHE A 187 -13.84 -7.34 -1.00
C PHE A 187 -12.59 -8.22 -0.93
N ASP A 188 -12.54 -9.12 0.06
CA ASP A 188 -11.54 -10.18 0.07
C ASP A 188 -11.64 -11.06 -1.18
N THR A 189 -10.49 -11.57 -1.64
CA THR A 189 -10.40 -12.33 -2.89
C THR A 189 -11.31 -13.57 -2.84
N GLY A 190 -12.20 -13.67 -3.82
CA GLY A 190 -13.18 -14.76 -3.92
C GLY A 190 -14.26 -14.76 -2.84
N ARG A 191 -14.38 -13.67 -2.06
CA ARG A 191 -15.31 -13.55 -0.93
C ARG A 191 -16.21 -12.32 -1.05
N SER A 192 -17.22 -12.26 -0.18
CA SER A 192 -18.15 -11.15 0.03
C SER A 192 -17.85 -10.34 1.30
N THR A 193 -16.73 -10.61 1.97
CA THR A 193 -16.25 -9.81 3.10
C THR A 193 -15.76 -8.45 2.60
N ILE A 194 -16.45 -7.37 2.98
CA ILE A 194 -16.07 -5.99 2.65
C ILE A 194 -14.77 -5.65 3.39
N LYS A 195 -13.82 -5.04 2.68
CA LYS A 195 -12.56 -4.64 3.28
C LYS A 195 -12.67 -3.27 3.96
N PRO A 196 -11.92 -3.01 5.06
CA PRO A 196 -11.98 -1.75 5.80
C PRO A 196 -11.78 -0.49 4.94
N GLU A 197 -10.97 -0.56 3.88
CA GLU A 197 -10.78 0.57 2.97
C GLU A 197 -12.05 1.04 2.24
N SER A 198 -13.13 0.27 2.27
CA SER A 198 -14.44 0.64 1.68
C SER A 198 -15.39 1.28 2.69
N ASN A 199 -15.02 1.40 3.97
CA ASN A 199 -15.88 2.04 4.97
C ASN A 199 -16.23 3.49 4.60
N PRO A 200 -15.31 4.34 4.09
CA PRO A 200 -15.67 5.72 3.73
C PRO A 200 -16.78 5.79 2.68
N ILE A 201 -16.75 4.91 1.67
CA ILE A 201 -17.82 4.91 0.65
C ILE A 201 -19.14 4.41 1.22
N ILE A 202 -19.12 3.41 2.11
CA ILE A 202 -20.33 2.93 2.81
C ILE A 202 -20.93 4.05 3.66
N GLU A 203 -20.11 4.81 4.39
CA GLU A 203 -20.55 5.96 5.18
C GLU A 203 -21.21 7.04 4.30
N GLN A 204 -20.67 7.30 3.10
CA GLN A 204 -21.28 8.23 2.15
C GLN A 204 -22.65 7.71 1.63
N ILE A 205 -22.82 6.39 1.44
CA ILE A 205 -24.12 5.80 1.08
C ILE A 205 -25.12 5.97 2.24
N VAL A 206 -24.69 5.70 3.47
CA VAL A 206 -25.51 5.88 4.67
C VAL A 206 -25.93 7.33 4.83
N GLN A 207 -25.00 8.28 4.64
CA GLN A 207 -25.28 9.71 4.67
C GLN A 207 -26.31 10.10 3.60
N LEU A 208 -26.12 9.64 2.35
CA LEU A 208 -27.07 9.85 1.26
C LEU A 208 -28.48 9.39 1.64
N LEU A 209 -28.62 8.16 2.14
CA LEU A 209 -29.92 7.58 2.49
C LEU A 209 -30.54 8.22 3.73
N THR A 210 -29.72 8.68 4.68
CA THR A 210 -30.17 9.40 5.88
C THR A 210 -30.70 10.79 5.52
N SER A 211 -29.99 11.53 4.67
CA SER A 211 -30.41 12.87 4.21
C SER A 211 -31.62 12.84 3.27
N ASN A 212 -31.93 11.69 2.68
CA ASN A 212 -33.02 11.53 1.71
C ASN A 212 -33.96 10.39 2.12
N PRO A 213 -34.84 10.57 3.13
CA PRO A 213 -35.62 9.48 3.72
C PRO A 213 -36.59 8.77 2.75
N GLY A 214 -37.03 9.45 1.68
CA GLY A 214 -37.87 8.87 0.64
C GLY A 214 -37.12 8.09 -0.44
N LEU A 215 -35.78 8.17 -0.47
CA LEU A 215 -34.98 7.47 -1.48
C LEU A 215 -34.95 5.97 -1.17
N THR A 216 -35.29 5.15 -2.16
CA THR A 216 -35.10 3.69 -2.11
C THR A 216 -34.16 3.27 -3.22
N VAL A 217 -33.27 2.33 -2.92
CA VAL A 217 -32.23 1.89 -3.85
C VAL A 217 -32.10 0.38 -3.89
N ARG A 218 -31.61 -0.12 -5.02
CA ARG A 218 -31.14 -1.50 -5.20
C ARG A 218 -29.62 -1.47 -5.32
N VAL A 219 -28.95 -2.32 -4.55
CA VAL A 219 -27.53 -2.58 -4.63
C VAL A 219 -27.31 -3.70 -5.65
N GLU A 220 -26.66 -3.37 -6.76
CA GLU A 220 -26.37 -4.32 -7.84
C GLU A 220 -24.89 -4.73 -7.81
N GLY A 221 -24.61 -6.04 -7.77
CA GLY A 221 -23.24 -6.56 -7.79
C GLY A 221 -22.84 -7.04 -9.18
N HIS A 222 -21.59 -6.77 -9.59
CA HIS A 222 -21.05 -7.19 -10.89
C HIS A 222 -19.66 -7.84 -10.76
N THR A 223 -19.34 -8.74 -11.67
CA THR A 223 -18.01 -9.36 -11.79
C THR A 223 -17.44 -9.12 -13.19
N ASP A 224 -16.14 -9.38 -13.35
CA ASP A 224 -15.58 -9.67 -14.66
C ASP A 224 -16.01 -11.07 -15.15
N ASN A 225 -15.50 -11.48 -16.31
CA ASN A 225 -15.79 -12.78 -16.91
C ASN A 225 -14.82 -13.91 -16.50
N VAL A 226 -14.00 -13.71 -15.47
CA VAL A 226 -13.06 -14.74 -15.01
C VAL A 226 -13.80 -15.72 -14.11
N GLY A 227 -13.67 -17.02 -14.40
CA GLY A 227 -14.36 -18.09 -13.67
C GLY A 227 -15.68 -18.52 -14.32
N SER A 228 -16.50 -19.28 -13.58
CA SER A 228 -17.77 -19.78 -14.11
C SER A 228 -18.90 -18.75 -13.95
N PRO A 229 -19.81 -18.60 -14.94
CA PRO A 229 -20.94 -17.67 -14.84
C PRO A 229 -21.79 -17.89 -13.58
N LYS A 230 -22.01 -19.15 -13.19
CA LYS A 230 -22.77 -19.51 -11.98
C LYS A 230 -22.09 -19.02 -10.71
N ALA A 231 -20.77 -19.24 -10.59
CA ALA A 231 -20.01 -18.76 -9.43
C ALA A 231 -19.99 -17.23 -9.37
N ASN A 232 -19.81 -16.57 -10.51
CA ASN A 232 -19.84 -15.12 -10.63
C ASN A 232 -21.21 -14.53 -10.24
N LYS A 233 -22.30 -15.19 -10.64
CA LYS A 233 -23.65 -14.82 -10.23
C LYS A 233 -23.82 -14.89 -8.72
N THR A 234 -23.47 -16.01 -8.09
CA THR A 234 -23.54 -16.18 -6.62
C THR A 234 -22.67 -15.16 -5.90
N LEU A 235 -21.41 -14.99 -6.32
CA LEU A 235 -20.48 -14.06 -5.69
C LEU A 235 -20.98 -12.61 -5.75
N SER A 236 -21.49 -12.19 -6.91
CA SER A 236 -22.03 -10.83 -7.05
C SER A 236 -23.26 -10.58 -6.17
N ASP A 237 -24.11 -11.59 -6.00
CA ASP A 237 -25.32 -11.52 -5.18
C ASP A 237 -24.97 -11.46 -3.69
N ASP A 238 -24.01 -12.28 -3.24
CA ASP A 238 -23.52 -12.28 -1.87
C ASP A 238 -22.83 -10.96 -1.52
N ARG A 239 -22.10 -10.36 -2.46
CA ARG A 239 -21.49 -9.03 -2.29
C ARG A 239 -22.53 -7.92 -2.16
N ALA A 240 -23.56 -7.93 -3.01
CA ALA A 240 -24.65 -6.96 -2.91
C ALA A 240 -25.39 -7.09 -1.56
N LYS A 241 -25.66 -8.31 -1.10
CA LYS A 241 -26.25 -8.58 0.21
C LYS A 241 -25.36 -8.13 1.36
N ALA A 242 -24.05 -8.34 1.28
CA ALA A 242 -23.11 -7.89 2.30
C ALA A 242 -23.15 -6.36 2.45
N VAL A 243 -23.15 -5.62 1.33
CA VAL A 243 -23.27 -4.15 1.34
C VAL A 243 -24.60 -3.71 1.96
N VAL A 244 -25.73 -4.31 1.56
CA VAL A 244 -27.04 -4.02 2.17
C VAL A 244 -27.01 -4.28 3.68
N ALA A 245 -26.49 -5.42 4.12
CA ALA A 245 -26.40 -5.76 5.53
C ALA A 245 -25.55 -4.76 6.31
N THR A 246 -24.42 -4.31 5.75
CA THR A 246 -23.60 -3.27 6.36
C THR A 246 -24.33 -1.94 6.44
N ILE A 247 -25.02 -1.50 5.39
CA ILE A 247 -25.80 -0.24 5.41
C ILE A 247 -26.93 -0.29 6.45
N VAL A 248 -27.63 -1.43 6.56
CA VAL A 248 -28.67 -1.65 7.59
C VAL A 248 -28.08 -1.62 8.99
N ALA A 249 -26.89 -2.20 9.20
CA ALA A 249 -26.19 -2.14 10.48
C ALA A 249 -25.84 -0.70 10.91
N HIS A 250 -25.75 0.24 9.96
CA HIS A 250 -25.56 1.68 10.21
C HIS A 250 -26.89 2.44 10.39
N GLY A 251 -28.03 1.75 10.49
CA GLY A 251 -29.31 2.33 10.90
C GLY A 251 -30.27 2.71 9.77
N VAL A 252 -29.95 2.40 8.51
CA VAL A 252 -30.90 2.59 7.39
C VAL A 252 -31.94 1.47 7.38
N ASP A 253 -33.23 1.82 7.23
CA ASP A 253 -34.32 0.85 7.15
C ASP A 253 -34.12 -0.13 5.96
N ALA A 254 -34.08 -1.42 6.26
CA ALA A 254 -33.93 -2.50 5.28
C ALA A 254 -35.00 -2.47 4.18
N LYS A 255 -36.21 -1.93 4.45
CA LYS A 255 -37.27 -1.80 3.43
C LYS A 255 -36.91 -0.84 2.29
N ARG A 256 -35.92 0.03 2.49
CA ARG A 256 -35.44 0.98 1.49
C ARG A 256 -34.35 0.41 0.59
N LEU A 257 -33.94 -0.83 0.84
CA LEU A 257 -32.79 -1.48 0.23
C LEU A 257 -33.22 -2.81 -0.38
N SER A 258 -32.64 -3.14 -1.53
CA SER A 258 -32.70 -4.48 -2.11
C SER A 258 -31.33 -4.84 -2.68
N ALA A 259 -31.05 -6.13 -2.87
CA ALA A 259 -29.80 -6.63 -3.41
C ALA A 259 -30.06 -7.47 -4.67
N LEU A 260 -29.20 -7.33 -5.68
CA LEU A 260 -29.26 -8.14 -6.90
C LEU A 260 -27.85 -8.38 -7.46
N GLY A 261 -27.42 -9.64 -7.54
CA GLY A 261 -26.21 -9.99 -8.28
C GLY A 261 -26.45 -10.13 -9.78
N HIS A 262 -25.65 -9.49 -10.64
CA HIS A 262 -25.66 -9.68 -12.09
C HIS A 262 -24.59 -10.64 -12.60
N GLY A 263 -23.61 -11.01 -11.77
CA GLY A 263 -22.42 -11.71 -12.20
C GLY A 263 -21.74 -10.95 -13.33
N GLN A 264 -21.43 -11.66 -14.41
CA GLN A 264 -20.72 -11.14 -15.58
C GLN A 264 -21.64 -10.64 -16.71
N ASP A 265 -22.96 -10.62 -16.49
CA ASP A 265 -23.96 -10.44 -17.56
C ASP A 265 -24.16 -8.97 -17.98
N ARG A 266 -23.61 -8.02 -17.21
CA ARG A 266 -23.70 -6.56 -17.47
C ARG A 266 -22.32 -5.88 -17.42
N PRO A 267 -21.43 -6.17 -18.38
CA PRO A 267 -20.12 -5.51 -18.47
C PRO A 267 -20.27 -4.06 -18.95
N ILE A 268 -19.42 -3.17 -18.43
CA ILE A 268 -19.31 -1.76 -18.83
C ILE A 268 -17.99 -1.45 -19.54
N ALA A 269 -17.05 -2.41 -19.54
CA ALA A 269 -15.76 -2.31 -20.21
C ALA A 269 -15.33 -3.66 -20.80
N ASP A 270 -14.31 -3.62 -21.67
CA ASP A 270 -13.80 -4.82 -22.33
C ASP A 270 -13.12 -5.78 -21.32
N ASN A 271 -13.67 -6.98 -21.17
CA ASN A 271 -13.10 -8.01 -20.31
C ASN A 271 -11.75 -8.57 -20.81
N LYS A 272 -11.33 -8.25 -22.04
CA LYS A 272 -10.02 -8.68 -22.57
C LYS A 272 -8.86 -7.95 -21.89
N THR A 273 -9.04 -6.73 -21.41
CA THR A 273 -7.99 -5.96 -20.73
C THR A 273 -8.14 -6.05 -19.22
N GLU A 274 -7.03 -5.97 -18.46
CA GLU A 274 -7.13 -5.95 -16.99
C GLU A 274 -7.86 -4.70 -16.50
N GLU A 275 -7.63 -3.56 -17.15
CA GLU A 275 -8.32 -2.31 -16.84
C GLU A 275 -9.85 -2.46 -17.00
N GLY A 276 -10.30 -3.11 -18.08
CA GLY A 276 -11.73 -3.31 -18.31
C GLY A 276 -12.33 -4.35 -17.34
N ARG A 277 -11.58 -5.41 -16.99
CA ARG A 277 -12.00 -6.34 -15.92
C ARG A 277 -12.14 -5.63 -14.57
N ALA A 278 -11.19 -4.75 -14.23
CA ALA A 278 -11.25 -3.95 -13.00
C ALA A 278 -12.51 -3.08 -12.95
N LYS A 279 -12.89 -2.43 -14.07
CA LYS A 279 -14.14 -1.66 -14.19
C LYS A 279 -15.39 -2.54 -14.07
N ASN A 280 -15.36 -3.78 -14.56
CA ASN A 280 -16.51 -4.69 -14.47
C ASN A 280 -16.74 -5.24 -13.05
N ARG A 281 -15.68 -5.38 -12.23
CA ARG A 281 -15.76 -5.77 -10.82
C ARG A 281 -16.21 -4.59 -9.95
N ARG A 282 -17.51 -4.32 -9.91
CA ARG A 282 -18.09 -3.14 -9.24
C ARG A 282 -19.38 -3.45 -8.50
N VAL A 283 -19.80 -2.51 -7.66
CA VAL A 283 -21.15 -2.44 -7.09
C VAL A 283 -21.83 -1.19 -7.65
N GLU A 284 -23.11 -1.26 -7.97
CA GLU A 284 -23.91 -0.09 -8.37
C GLU A 284 -25.03 0.16 -7.37
N LEU A 285 -25.33 1.43 -7.09
CA LEU A 285 -26.60 1.82 -6.51
C LEU A 285 -27.55 2.22 -7.65
N VAL A 286 -28.73 1.64 -7.67
CA VAL A 286 -29.78 1.92 -8.65
C VAL A 286 -31.00 2.45 -7.93
N LYS A 287 -31.53 3.59 -8.37
CA LYS A 287 -32.77 4.17 -7.82
C LYS A 287 -33.95 3.29 -8.24
N ASN A 288 -34.82 2.94 -7.29
CA ASN A 288 -36.09 2.25 -7.61
C ASN A 288 -37.19 3.22 -8.04
#